data_AF-A0A5R2N169-F1
#
_entry.id   AF-A0A5R2N169-F1
#
_cell.length_a   1.000
_cell.length_b   1.000
_cell.length_c   1.000
_cell.angle_alpha   90.00
_cell.angle_beta   90.00
_cell.angle_gamma   90.00
#
_symmetry.space_group_name_H-M   'P 1'
#
loop_
_entity.id
_entity.type
_entity.pdbx_description
1 polymer ?
#
loop_
_entity_poly.entity_id
_entity_poly.type
_entity_poly.pdbx_seq_one_letter_code
_entity_poly.pdbx_strand_id
1 'polypeptide(L)'
;MTALIAAASDPAFPAEIVGVISDKADAAGLGIARARGIATQVISRADHGGKQAHDAAIDAALTGFNADIVALAGYMRILTPGFVQRWQGRMINIHPALLPAFKGLDTHARALAAGIRIHGCTVHFVTP
;
A
#
# COMPACT_ATOMS: atom_id res chain seq x y z
N MET A 1 -5.90 4.35 3.12
CA MET A 1 -5.28 5.66 2.84
C MET A 1 -5.96 6.79 3.61
N THR A 2 -7.24 7.13 3.37
CA THR A 2 -7.91 8.28 4.04
C THR A 2 -7.81 8.25 5.57
N ALA A 3 -7.95 7.07 6.19
CA ALA A 3 -7.79 6.91 7.64
C ALA A 3 -6.36 7.24 8.13
N LEU A 4 -5.33 6.88 7.36
CA LEU A 4 -3.93 7.22 7.69
C LEU A 4 -3.70 8.72 7.58
N ILE A 5 -4.24 9.36 6.53
CA ILE A 5 -4.15 10.82 6.38
C ILE A 5 -4.87 11.54 7.51
N ALA A 6 -6.05 11.06 7.92
CA ALA A 6 -6.79 11.64 9.03
C ALA A 6 -6.01 11.49 10.36
N ALA A 7 -5.45 10.32 10.64
CA ALA A 7 -4.63 10.12 11.84
C ALA A 7 -3.39 11.02 11.85
N ALA A 8 -2.65 11.08 10.73
CA ALA A 8 -1.46 11.91 10.58
C ALA A 8 -1.74 13.43 10.52
N SER A 9 -3.01 13.85 10.50
CA SER A 9 -3.36 15.27 10.61
C SER A 9 -3.31 15.79 12.05
N ASP A 10 -3.30 14.88 13.03
CA ASP A 10 -3.02 15.20 14.42
C ASP A 10 -1.49 15.37 14.60
N PRO A 11 -0.99 16.54 15.03
CA PRO A 11 0.44 16.75 15.28
C PRO A 11 1.04 15.82 16.34
N ALA A 12 0.22 15.21 17.20
CA ALA A 12 0.67 14.22 18.18
C ALA A 12 0.83 12.81 17.56
N PHE A 13 0.33 12.57 16.34
CA PHE A 13 0.53 11.31 15.66
C PHE A 13 2.00 11.19 15.23
N PRO A 14 2.68 10.06 15.50
CA PRO A 14 4.13 9.95 15.36
C PRO A 14 4.61 9.74 13.92
N ALA A 15 3.81 10.13 12.92
CA ALA A 15 4.13 10.00 11.51
C ALA A 15 3.37 11.02 10.66
N GLU A 16 3.92 11.33 9.50
CA GLU A 16 3.28 12.15 8.48
C GLU A 16 3.11 11.37 7.16
N ILE A 17 2.17 11.80 6.32
CA ILE A 17 2.01 11.24 4.98
C ILE A 17 2.75 12.13 3.98
N VAL A 18 4.00 11.76 3.67
CA VAL A 18 4.88 12.52 2.77
C VAL A 18 4.52 12.38 1.28
N GLY A 19 3.80 11.31 0.90
CA GLY A 19 3.39 11.10 -0.48
C GLY A 19 2.45 9.92 -0.68
N VAL A 20 1.71 9.95 -1.80
CA VAL A 20 0.80 8.88 -2.22
C VAL A 20 1.13 8.46 -3.65
N ILE A 21 1.41 7.17 -3.83
CA ILE A 21 1.69 6.56 -5.14
C ILE A 21 0.49 5.68 -5.53
N SER A 22 0.11 5.71 -6.81
CA SER A 22 -0.85 4.77 -7.38
C SER A 22 -0.35 4.20 -8.71
N ASP A 23 -0.69 2.93 -9.00
CA ASP A 23 -0.49 2.34 -10.33
C ASP A 23 -1.63 2.65 -11.31
N LYS A 24 -2.65 3.41 -10.87
CA LYS A 24 -3.81 3.82 -11.65
C LYS A 24 -4.02 5.33 -11.59
N ALA A 25 -4.12 5.97 -12.76
CA ALA A 25 -4.27 7.43 -12.84
C ALA A 25 -5.61 7.95 -12.30
N ASP A 26 -6.65 7.12 -12.36
CA ASP A 26 -8.02 7.41 -11.95
C ASP A 26 -8.33 6.96 -10.52
N ALA A 27 -7.34 6.51 -9.76
CA ALA A 27 -7.54 6.12 -8.36
C ALA A 27 -8.07 7.31 -7.55
N ALA A 28 -9.30 7.19 -7.02
CA ALA A 28 -9.94 8.23 -6.23
C ALA A 28 -9.10 8.73 -5.04
N GLY A 29 -8.24 7.86 -4.49
CA GLY A 29 -7.30 8.23 -3.44
C GLY A 29 -6.33 9.36 -3.81
N LEU A 30 -5.97 9.52 -5.08
CA LEU A 30 -5.09 10.59 -5.55
C LEU A 30 -5.73 11.97 -5.36
N GLY A 31 -7.01 12.11 -5.73
CA GLY A 31 -7.75 13.36 -5.55
C GLY A 31 -7.87 13.75 -4.08
N ILE A 32 -8.13 12.76 -3.22
CA ILE A 32 -8.23 12.92 -1.76
C ILE A 32 -6.89 13.38 -1.16
N ALA A 33 -5.76 12.85 -1.62
CA ALA A 33 -4.43 13.24 -1.16
C ALA A 33 -4.07 14.67 -1.62
N ARG A 34 -4.28 14.99 -2.91
CA ARG A 34 -4.05 16.33 -3.46
C ARG A 34 -4.86 17.41 -2.75
N ALA A 35 -6.13 17.13 -2.46
CA ALA A 35 -7.00 18.06 -1.74
C ALA A 35 -6.50 18.41 -0.33
N ARG A 36 -5.57 17.63 0.22
CA ARG A 36 -4.91 17.87 1.52
C ARG A 36 -3.45 18.32 1.38
N GLY A 37 -3.03 18.72 0.19
CA GLY A 37 -1.67 19.19 -0.07
C GLY A 37 -0.60 18.11 -0.04
N ILE A 38 -0.98 16.83 -0.06
CA ILE A 38 -0.03 15.70 -0.05
C ILE A 38 0.47 15.46 -1.47
N ALA A 39 1.78 15.27 -1.61
CA ALA A 39 2.40 14.94 -2.90
C ALA A 39 1.83 13.63 -3.47
N THR A 40 1.57 13.59 -4.77
CA THR A 40 1.03 12.39 -5.43
C THR A 40 1.81 12.06 -6.68
N GLN A 41 1.99 10.77 -6.95
CA GLN A 41 2.56 10.29 -8.20
C GLN A 41 1.77 9.10 -8.74
N VAL A 42 1.57 9.11 -10.06
CA VAL A 42 1.02 7.96 -10.79
C VAL A 42 2.17 7.26 -11.47
N ILE A 43 2.32 5.96 -11.22
CA ILE A 43 3.38 5.13 -11.82
C ILE A 43 2.69 3.91 -12.43
N SER A 44 2.22 4.07 -13.66
CA SER A 44 1.48 3.03 -14.39
C SER A 44 2.41 1.88 -14.77
N ARG A 45 1.97 0.64 -14.50
CA ARG A 45 2.73 -0.55 -14.91
C ARG A 45 2.95 -0.62 -16.43
N ALA A 46 2.04 -0.05 -17.23
CA ALA A 46 2.10 -0.09 -18.69
C ALA A 46 3.28 0.72 -19.26
N ASP A 47 3.79 1.69 -18.51
CA ASP A 47 4.83 2.62 -18.97
C ASP A 47 6.25 2.05 -18.77
N HIS A 48 6.36 0.82 -18.24
CA HIS A 48 7.63 0.21 -17.88
C HIS A 48 7.83 -1.15 -18.56
N GLY A 49 9.06 -1.43 -18.98
CA GLY A 49 9.42 -2.68 -19.67
C GLY A 49 9.40 -3.95 -18.81
N GLY A 50 9.00 -3.89 -17.54
CA GLY A 50 9.10 -5.03 -16.63
C GLY A 50 8.68 -4.68 -15.21
N LYS A 51 8.47 -5.72 -14.40
CA LYS A 51 8.16 -5.57 -12.98
C LYS A 51 9.30 -4.86 -12.23
N GLN A 52 10.55 -5.21 -12.58
CA GLN A 52 11.76 -4.61 -12.01
C GLN A 52 11.85 -3.12 -12.33
N ALA A 53 11.59 -2.73 -13.58
CA ALA A 53 11.61 -1.33 -14.00
C ALA A 53 10.49 -0.52 -13.32
N HIS A 54 9.31 -1.13 -13.15
CA HIS A 54 8.18 -0.51 -12.45
C HIS A 54 8.48 -0.31 -10.96
N ASP A 55 8.97 -1.35 -10.27
CA ASP A 55 9.36 -1.26 -8.86
C ASP A 55 10.50 -0.25 -8.65
N ALA A 56 11.45 -0.14 -9.57
CA ALA A 56 12.53 0.85 -9.49
C ALA A 56 11.99 2.29 -9.60
N ALA A 57 10.96 2.53 -10.42
CA ALA A 57 10.31 3.83 -10.49
C ALA A 57 9.53 4.16 -9.20
N ILE A 58 8.87 3.16 -8.60
CA ILE A 58 8.21 3.31 -7.29
C ILE A 58 9.25 3.63 -6.21
N ASP A 59 10.37 2.92 -6.19
CA ASP A 59 11.47 3.13 -5.25
C ASP A 59 12.07 4.54 -5.35
N ALA A 60 12.27 5.03 -6.58
CA ALA A 60 12.75 6.38 -6.83
C ALA A 60 11.75 7.44 -6.33
N ALA A 61 10.44 7.21 -6.51
CA ALA A 61 9.41 8.10 -6.00
C ALA A 61 9.35 8.11 -4.47
N LEU A 62 9.38 6.93 -3.83
CA LEU A 62 9.42 6.81 -2.36
C LEU A 62 10.64 7.53 -1.78
N THR A 63 11.81 7.36 -2.42
CA THR A 63 13.04 8.06 -2.03
C THR A 63 12.93 9.56 -2.25
N GLY A 64 12.35 10.00 -3.37
CA GLY A 64 12.11 11.42 -3.67
C GLY A 64 11.15 12.10 -2.69
N PHE A 65 10.24 11.35 -2.08
CA PHE A 65 9.41 11.81 -0.97
C PHE A 65 10.10 11.75 0.40
N ASN A 66 11.34 11.27 0.48
CA ASN A 66 12.04 10.98 1.73
C ASN A 66 11.24 10.04 2.65
N ALA A 67 10.61 9.01 2.11
CA ALA A 67 9.79 8.09 2.90
C ALA A 67 10.64 7.17 3.79
N ASP A 68 10.30 7.11 5.08
CA ASP A 68 10.88 6.14 6.02
C ASP A 68 10.12 4.81 6.06
N ILE A 69 8.80 4.85 5.82
CA ILE A 69 7.89 3.70 5.90
C ILE A 69 6.98 3.65 4.68
N VAL A 70 6.74 2.45 4.17
CA VAL A 70 5.79 2.19 3.07
C VAL A 70 4.54 1.49 3.61
N ALA A 71 3.37 2.09 3.42
CA ALA A 71 2.09 1.50 3.76
C ALA A 71 1.32 1.06 2.50
N LEU A 72 1.22 -0.24 2.27
CA LEU A 72 0.41 -0.81 1.19
C LEU A 72 -1.06 -0.79 1.62
N ALA A 73 -1.80 0.20 1.13
CA ALA A 73 -3.20 0.43 1.46
C ALA A 73 -4.10 0.21 0.24
N GLY A 74 -4.35 -1.05 -0.11
CA GLY A 74 -5.11 -1.43 -1.30
C GLY A 74 -4.28 -1.48 -2.59
N TYR A 75 -2.97 -1.71 -2.46
CA TYR A 75 -2.07 -1.88 -3.60
C TYR A 75 -2.20 -3.31 -4.16
N MET A 76 -2.74 -3.45 -5.37
CA MET A 76 -3.16 -4.74 -5.94
C MET A 76 -2.09 -5.41 -6.81
N ARG A 77 -0.82 -5.03 -6.67
CA ARG A 77 0.30 -5.61 -7.42
C ARG A 77 1.25 -6.32 -6.48
N ILE A 78 1.75 -7.47 -6.93
CA ILE A 78 2.84 -8.18 -6.26
C ILE A 78 4.12 -7.39 -6.52
N LEU A 79 4.90 -7.13 -5.48
CA LEU A 79 6.21 -6.46 -5.55
C LEU A 79 7.33 -7.48 -5.76
N THR A 80 8.45 -7.09 -6.36
CA THR A 80 9.61 -7.99 -6.54
C THR A 80 10.26 -8.30 -5.19
N PRO A 81 10.88 -9.49 -5.04
CA PRO A 81 11.66 -9.80 -3.85
C PRO A 81 12.74 -8.76 -3.55
N GLY A 82 13.43 -8.24 -4.57
CA GLY A 82 14.45 -7.21 -4.41
C GLY A 82 13.89 -5.89 -3.86
N PHE A 83 12.71 -5.47 -4.31
CA PHE A 83 12.02 -4.30 -3.77
C PHE A 83 11.61 -4.51 -2.30
N VAL A 84 11.02 -5.67 -1.99
CA VAL A 84 10.62 -6.02 -0.62
C VAL A 84 11.83 -6.08 0.32
N GLN A 85 12.96 -6.63 -0.13
CA GLN A 85 14.20 -6.66 0.65
C GLN A 85 14.74 -5.26 0.94
N ARG A 86 14.71 -4.33 -0.01
CA ARG A 86 15.16 -2.94 0.20
C ARG A 86 14.35 -2.21 1.29
N TRP A 87 13.07 -2.51 1.40
CA TRP A 87 12.15 -1.91 2.37
C TRP A 87 11.83 -2.84 3.55
N GLN A 88 12.62 -3.88 3.77
CA GLN A 88 12.41 -4.84 4.84
C GLN A 88 12.39 -4.16 6.21
N GLY A 89 11.43 -4.54 7.06
CA GLY A 89 11.21 -3.92 8.37
C GLY A 89 10.59 -2.52 8.32
N ARG A 90 10.36 -1.97 7.13
CA ARG A 90 9.81 -0.62 6.90
C ARG A 90 8.62 -0.63 5.93
N MET A 91 8.10 -1.79 5.61
CA MET A 91 6.94 -1.96 4.72
C MET A 91 5.85 -2.74 5.42
N ILE A 92 4.66 -2.14 5.50
CA ILE A 92 3.48 -2.76 6.11
C ILE A 92 2.36 -2.87 5.08
N ASN A 93 1.54 -3.91 5.23
CA ASN A 93 0.35 -4.12 4.42
C ASN A 93 -0.85 -4.43 5.31
N ILE A 94 -2.02 -3.97 4.90
CA ILE A 94 -3.30 -4.41 5.47
C ILE A 94 -3.91 -5.49 4.59
N HIS A 95 -4.16 -6.66 5.17
CA HIS A 95 -4.80 -7.79 4.50
C HIS A 95 -6.22 -8.00 5.05
N PRO A 96 -7.25 -8.14 4.20
CA PRO A 96 -8.65 -8.30 4.62
C PRO A 96 -8.98 -9.74 5.08
N ALA A 97 -8.13 -10.33 5.93
CA ALA A 97 -8.42 -11.56 6.64
C ALA A 97 -7.66 -11.63 7.97
N LEU A 98 -8.08 -12.51 8.88
CA LEU A 98 -7.29 -12.89 10.06
C LEU A 98 -6.22 -13.89 9.61
N LEU A 99 -5.03 -13.39 9.25
CA LEU A 99 -3.94 -14.25 8.79
C LEU A 99 -3.55 -15.27 9.89
N PRO A 100 -3.19 -16.52 9.53
CA PRO A 100 -2.89 -17.01 8.17
C PRO A 100 -4.10 -17.43 7.33
N ALA A 101 -5.34 -17.26 7.80
CA ALA A 101 -6.54 -17.62 7.04
C ALA A 101 -6.74 -16.71 5.82
N PHE A 102 -7.30 -17.28 4.74
CA PHE A 102 -7.67 -16.55 3.50
C PHE A 102 -6.58 -15.64 2.93
N LYS A 103 -5.36 -16.16 2.73
CA LYS A 103 -4.33 -15.48 1.92
C LYS A 103 -4.80 -15.27 0.48
N GLY A 104 -4.29 -14.23 -0.19
CA GLY A 104 -4.60 -13.92 -1.58
C GLY A 104 -5.86 -13.07 -1.75
N LEU A 105 -6.47 -13.13 -2.93
CA LEU A 105 -7.60 -12.28 -3.29
C LEU A 105 -8.94 -12.81 -2.76
N ASP A 106 -9.98 -11.97 -2.87
CA ASP A 106 -11.39 -12.28 -2.64
C ASP A 106 -11.68 -12.91 -1.27
N THR A 107 -10.97 -12.44 -0.24
CA THR A 107 -11.01 -12.99 1.11
C THR A 107 -12.43 -13.01 1.70
N HIS A 108 -13.18 -11.93 1.51
CA HIS A 108 -14.55 -11.80 1.99
C HIS A 108 -15.50 -12.80 1.33
N ALA A 109 -15.46 -12.92 0.00
CA ALA A 109 -16.30 -13.87 -0.73
C ALA A 109 -15.99 -15.32 -0.32
N ARG A 110 -14.71 -15.64 -0.16
CA ARG A 110 -14.26 -16.97 0.29
C ARG A 110 -14.65 -17.25 1.73
N ALA A 111 -14.58 -16.25 2.62
CA ALA A 111 -15.04 -16.37 4.00
C ALA A 111 -16.54 -16.69 4.08
N LEU A 112 -17.36 -15.97 3.30
CA LEU A 112 -18.80 -16.21 3.21
C LEU A 112 -19.11 -17.60 2.65
N ALA A 113 -18.45 -18.00 1.55
CA ALA A 113 -18.63 -19.31 0.94
C ALA A 113 -18.24 -20.46 1.89
N ALA A 114 -17.23 -20.26 2.72
CA ALA A 114 -16.82 -21.22 3.75
C ALA A 114 -17.75 -21.22 4.99
N GLY A 115 -18.73 -20.32 5.06
CA GLY A 115 -19.70 -20.25 6.16
C GLY A 115 -19.11 -19.82 7.50
N ILE A 116 -17.92 -19.21 7.51
CA ILE A 116 -17.24 -18.85 8.77
C ILE A 116 -18.02 -17.75 9.51
N ARG A 117 -18.01 -17.82 10.84
CA ARG A 117 -18.71 -16.85 11.69
C ARG A 117 -17.84 -15.67 12.12
N ILE A 118 -16.52 -15.82 12.07
CA ILE A 118 -15.55 -14.81 12.49
C ILE A 118 -14.60 -14.53 11.33
N HIS A 119 -14.48 -13.25 10.97
CA HIS A 119 -13.58 -12.73 9.95
C HIS A 119 -13.02 -11.38 10.43
N GLY A 120 -12.03 -10.82 9.73
CA GLY A 120 -11.37 -9.59 10.16
C GLY A 120 -10.27 -9.17 9.20
N CYS A 121 -9.31 -8.38 9.71
CA CYS A 121 -8.15 -7.93 8.95
C CYS A 121 -6.87 -8.08 9.76
N THR A 122 -5.73 -8.09 9.09
CA THR A 122 -4.40 -8.16 9.71
C THR A 122 -3.52 -7.08 9.09
N VAL A 123 -2.87 -6.27 9.93
CA VAL A 123 -1.72 -5.46 9.52
C VAL A 123 -0.47 -6.27 9.79
N HIS A 124 0.43 -6.37 8.80
CA HIS A 124 1.66 -7.15 8.93
C HIS A 124 2.81 -6.49 8.18
N PHE A 125 4.04 -6.81 8.59
CA PHE A 125 5.22 -6.52 7.78
C PHE A 125 5.20 -7.33 6.49
N VAL A 126 5.61 -6.70 5.40
CA VAL A 126 5.79 -7.38 4.11
C VAL A 126 7.15 -8.07 4.13
N THR A 127 7.14 -9.36 3.78
CA THR A 127 8.35 -10.20 3.68
C THR A 127 8.44 -10.79 2.28
N PRO A 128 9.64 -11.22 1.83
CA PRO A 128 9.83 -11.87 0.54
C PRO A 128 9.01 -13.15 0.35
#